data_AF-A0A5T1AFJ3-F1
#
_entry.id   AF-A0A5T1AFJ3-F1
#
_cell.length_a   1.000
_cell.length_b   1.000
_cell.length_c   1.000
_cell.angle_alpha   90.00
_cell.angle_beta   90.00
_cell.angle_gamma   90.00
#
_symmetry.space_group_name_H-M   'P 1'
#
loop_
_entity.id
_entity.type
_entity.pdbx_description
1 polymer ?
#
loop_
_entity_poly.entity_id
_entity_poly.type
_entity_poly.pdbx_seq_one_letter_code
_entity_poly.pdbx_strand_id
1 'polypeptide(L)'
;MDNKQQINKLRDMAELAQASYGYFHYVDNKFDIKDEDKIVTFENVLDITYKNSKIIDERGFKIGKLDGDFSPLQAKQFFSRYDLLIHQPNTES
;
A
#
# COMPACT_ATOMS: atom_id res chain seq x y z
N MET A 1 16.67 10.98 -16.96
CA MET A 1 16.07 10.03 -16.01
C MET A 1 16.36 8.66 -16.57
N ASP A 2 17.06 7.80 -15.83
CA ASP A 2 17.52 6.50 -16.35
C ASP A 2 16.32 5.54 -16.48
N ASN A 3 16.28 4.70 -17.53
CA ASN A 3 15.16 3.79 -17.80
C ASN A 3 14.89 2.85 -16.61
N LYS A 4 15.94 2.45 -15.90
CA LYS A 4 15.84 1.66 -14.66
C LYS A 4 15.08 2.37 -13.55
N GLN A 5 15.28 3.68 -13.40
CA GLN A 5 14.57 4.47 -12.39
C GLN A 5 13.08 4.56 -12.70
N GLN A 6 12.71 4.67 -13.98
CA GLN A 6 11.31 4.67 -14.42
C GLN A 6 10.64 3.31 -14.19
N ILE A 7 11.32 2.21 -14.50
CA ILE A 7 10.82 0.84 -14.25
C ILE A 7 10.60 0.61 -12.76
N ASN A 8 11.56 0.99 -11.90
CA ASN A 8 11.40 0.86 -10.46
C ASN A 8 10.21 1.68 -9.95
N LYS A 9 10.04 2.91 -10.44
CA LYS A 9 8.91 3.77 -10.06
C LYS A 9 7.56 3.14 -10.44
N LEU A 10 7.45 2.58 -11.64
CA LEU A 10 6.25 1.87 -12.10
C LEU A 10 5.94 0.65 -11.24
N ARG A 11 6.95 -0.15 -10.90
CA ARG A 11 6.79 -1.30 -10.01
C ARG A 11 6.30 -0.88 -8.63
N ASP A 12 6.96 0.12 -8.02
CA ASP A 12 6.60 0.57 -6.67
C ASP A 12 5.18 1.17 -6.63
N MET A 13 4.74 1.83 -7.70
CA MET A 13 3.35 2.30 -7.85
C MET A 13 2.34 1.15 -8.00
N ALA A 14 2.69 0.10 -8.75
CA ALA A 14 1.83 -1.08 -8.93
C ALA A 14 1.69 -1.88 -7.62
N GLU A 15 2.79 -2.09 -6.90
CA GLU A 15 2.80 -2.72 -5.58
C GLU A 15 1.94 -1.92 -4.58
N LEU A 16 2.08 -0.58 -4.58
CA LEU A 16 1.27 0.28 -3.72
C LEU A 16 -0.22 0.21 -4.07
N ALA A 17 -0.57 0.28 -5.36
CA ALA A 17 -1.95 0.17 -5.81
C ALA A 17 -2.56 -1.18 -5.41
N GLN A 18 -1.82 -2.28 -5.53
CA GLN A 18 -2.26 -3.59 -5.08
C GLN A 18 -2.44 -3.62 -3.56
N ALA A 19 -1.47 -3.11 -2.80
CA ALA A 19 -1.51 -3.07 -1.35
C ALA A 19 -2.66 -2.20 -0.79
N SER A 20 -2.96 -1.09 -1.47
CA SER A 20 -4.02 -0.14 -1.10
C SER A 20 -5.39 -0.82 -0.96
N TYR A 21 -5.65 -1.89 -1.72
CA TYR A 21 -6.86 -2.70 -1.61
C TYR A 21 -7.06 -3.24 -0.19
N GLY A 22 -5.98 -3.63 0.46
CA GLY A 22 -5.98 -4.08 1.84
C GLY A 22 -6.18 -2.94 2.84
N TYR A 23 -5.80 -1.70 2.51
CA TYR A 23 -5.69 -0.61 3.47
C TYR A 23 -6.86 0.38 3.50
N PHE A 24 -7.86 0.21 2.63
CA PHE A 24 -9.06 1.05 2.65
C PHE A 24 -9.85 0.98 3.97
N HIS A 25 -9.68 -0.06 4.78
CA HIS A 25 -10.28 -0.12 6.12
C HIS A 25 -9.68 0.87 7.12
N TYR A 26 -8.51 1.46 6.81
CA TYR A 26 -7.91 2.51 7.63
C TYR A 26 -8.41 3.92 7.29
N VAL A 27 -9.23 4.08 6.26
CA VAL A 27 -9.92 5.35 5.98
C VAL A 27 -10.73 5.75 7.22
N ASP A 28 -10.84 7.05 7.46
CA ASP A 28 -11.45 7.67 8.64
C ASP A 28 -10.65 7.54 9.95
N ASN A 29 -9.57 6.76 9.97
CA ASN A 29 -8.63 6.76 11.11
C ASN A 29 -7.64 7.93 11.01
N LYS A 30 -6.82 8.12 12.05
CA LYS A 30 -5.86 9.23 12.12
C LYS A 30 -4.44 8.75 11.83
N PHE A 31 -3.60 9.62 11.26
CA PHE A 31 -2.18 9.37 11.20
C PHE A 31 -1.49 9.61 12.56
N ASP A 32 -0.46 8.81 12.87
CA ASP A 32 0.45 9.03 14.01
C ASP A 32 1.49 10.12 13.66
N ILE A 33 1.00 11.30 13.28
CA ILE A 33 1.83 12.46 12.97
C ILE A 33 1.82 13.39 14.18
N LYS A 34 3.00 13.82 14.61
CA LYS A 34 3.13 14.84 15.64
C LYS A 34 2.66 16.16 15.03
N ASP A 35 1.70 16.81 15.69
CA ASP A 35 1.23 18.18 15.43
C ASP A 35 0.07 18.37 14.42
N GLU A 36 -0.51 17.32 13.84
CA GLU A 36 -1.73 17.44 13.02
C GLU A 36 -2.73 16.29 13.23
N ASP A 37 -4.00 16.64 13.49
CA ASP A 37 -5.14 15.71 13.44
C ASP A 37 -5.51 15.43 11.96
N LYS A 38 -4.59 14.77 11.25
CA LYS A 38 -4.80 14.39 9.86
C LYS A 38 -5.51 13.04 9.77
N ILE A 39 -6.69 13.06 9.16
CA ILE A 39 -7.48 11.86 8.88
C ILE A 39 -6.95 11.20 7.59
N VAL A 40 -6.92 9.88 7.59
CA VAL A 40 -6.55 9.08 6.41
C VAL A 40 -7.67 9.17 5.38
N THR A 41 -7.38 9.77 4.22
CA THR A 41 -8.28 9.73 3.06
C THR A 41 -7.89 8.62 2.09
N PHE A 42 -8.81 8.26 1.18
CA PHE A 42 -8.54 7.31 0.10
C PHE A 42 -7.29 7.67 -0.72
N GLU A 43 -7.08 8.96 -0.98
CA GLU A 43 -5.94 9.46 -1.74
C GLU A 43 -4.62 9.20 -1.01
N ASN A 44 -4.60 9.33 0.32
CA ASN A 44 -3.39 9.10 1.11
C ASN A 44 -2.99 7.63 1.11
N VAL A 45 -3.97 6.70 1.08
CA VAL A 45 -3.69 5.27 0.98
C VAL A 45 -3.05 4.90 -0.37
N LEU A 46 -3.38 5.65 -1.43
CA LEU A 46 -2.87 5.45 -2.79
C LEU A 46 -1.59 6.26 -3.09
N ASP A 47 -1.13 7.09 -2.16
CA ASP A 47 0.01 7.97 -2.36
C ASP A 47 1.26 7.40 -1.67
N ILE A 48 2.30 7.18 -2.49
CA ILE A 48 3.59 6.60 -2.07
C ILE A 48 4.29 7.47 -1.02
N THR A 49 3.98 8.76 -0.94
CA THR A 49 4.54 9.65 0.09
C THR A 49 4.12 9.26 1.50
N TYR A 50 2.97 8.60 1.65
CA TYR A 50 2.49 8.06 2.93
C TYR A 50 2.88 6.59 3.15
N LYS A 51 3.72 6.03 2.28
CA LYS A 51 4.31 4.71 2.52
C LYS A 51 5.04 4.75 3.87
N ASN A 52 4.77 3.75 4.69
CA ASN A 52 5.25 3.59 6.05
C ASN A 52 4.67 4.57 7.09
N SER A 53 3.64 5.36 6.74
CA SER A 53 2.92 6.17 7.72
C SER A 53 2.16 5.29 8.69
N LYS A 54 2.28 5.58 9.98
CA LYS A 54 1.59 4.87 11.06
C LYS A 54 0.19 5.44 11.24
N ILE A 55 -0.73 4.59 11.65
CA ILE A 55 -2.14 4.92 11.80
C ILE A 55 -2.55 4.60 13.23
N ILE A 56 -3.33 5.50 13.80
CA ILE A 56 -3.91 5.42 15.14
C ILE A 56 -5.44 5.51 15.05
N ASP A 57 -6.08 4.83 15.99
CA ASP A 57 -7.52 4.93 16.23
C ASP A 57 -7.87 6.29 16.89
N GLU A 58 -9.16 6.62 16.98
CA GLU A 58 -9.68 7.83 17.66
C GLU A 58 -9.17 7.99 19.09
N ARG A 59 -8.89 6.86 19.75
CA ARG A 59 -8.37 6.77 21.14
C ARG A 59 -6.85 6.91 21.23
N GLY A 60 -6.15 7.03 20.11
CA GLY A 60 -4.68 7.14 20.04
C GLY A 60 -3.92 5.81 20.09
N PHE A 61 -4.62 4.67 19.98
CA PHE A 61 -3.95 3.36 19.90
C PHE A 61 -3.45 3.10 18.48
N LYS A 62 -2.23 2.56 18.36
CA LYS A 62 -1.66 2.16 17.07
C LYS A 62 -2.41 0.96 16.51
N ILE A 63 -3.03 1.14 15.35
CA ILE A 63 -3.78 0.09 14.65
C ILE A 63 -2.97 -0.53 13.52
N GLY A 64 -2.07 0.24 12.90
CA GLY A 64 -1.28 -0.28 11.79
C GLY A 64 -0.41 0.76 11.11
N LYS A 65 0.01 0.43 9.89
CA LYS A 65 0.93 1.20 9.07
C LYS A 65 0.65 0.94 7.59
N LEU A 66 0.84 1.95 6.74
CA LEU A 66 0.73 1.82 5.28
C LEU A 66 2.05 1.30 4.69
N ASP A 67 2.48 0.09 5.01
CA ASP A 67 3.78 -0.45 4.55
C ASP A 67 3.74 -1.15 3.19
N GLY A 68 2.55 -1.47 2.69
CA GLY A 68 2.37 -2.20 1.44
C GLY A 68 2.15 -3.70 1.59
N ASP A 69 2.16 -4.23 2.82
CA ASP A 69 2.05 -5.68 3.05
C ASP A 69 0.60 -6.15 3.18
N PHE A 70 0.29 -7.30 2.56
CA PHE A 70 -0.98 -7.97 2.81
C PHE A 70 -0.91 -8.78 4.11
N SER A 71 -1.92 -8.61 4.95
CA SER A 71 -2.16 -9.57 6.02
C SER A 71 -2.44 -10.96 5.44
N PRO A 72 -2.16 -12.06 6.17
CA PRO A 72 -2.40 -13.41 5.66
C PRO A 72 -3.82 -13.65 5.14
N LEU A 73 -4.81 -13.02 5.77
CA LEU A 73 -6.21 -13.12 5.34
C LEU A 73 -6.46 -12.36 4.04
N GLN A 74 -5.93 -11.14 3.90
CA GLN A 74 -6.04 -10.35 2.67
C GLN A 74 -5.35 -11.05 1.50
N ALA A 75 -4.15 -11.60 1.72
CA ALA A 75 -3.46 -12.39 0.71
C ALA A 75 -4.32 -13.59 0.27
N LYS A 76 -4.85 -14.37 1.22
CA LYS A 76 -5.73 -15.51 0.91
C LYS A 76 -6.97 -15.09 0.11
N GLN A 77 -7.63 -13.99 0.50
CA GLN A 77 -8.80 -13.48 -0.21
C GLN A 77 -8.46 -12.96 -1.60
N PHE A 78 -7.33 -12.28 -1.76
CA PHE A 78 -6.82 -11.79 -3.04
C PHE A 78 -6.57 -12.97 -3.99
N PHE A 79 -5.81 -13.97 -3.56
CA PHE A 79 -5.51 -15.18 -4.34
C PHE A 79 -6.71 -16.08 -4.59
N SER A 80 -7.81 -15.93 -3.84
CA SER A 80 -9.07 -16.64 -4.12
C SER A 80 -9.85 -16.01 -5.28
N ARG A 81 -9.54 -14.76 -5.65
CA ARG A 81 -10.27 -13.99 -6.68
C ARG A 81 -9.43 -13.66 -7.91
N TYR A 82 -8.12 -13.58 -7.76
CA TYR A 82 -7.19 -13.14 -8.78
C TYR A 82 -6.03 -14.12 -8.91
N ASP A 83 -5.69 -14.46 -10.14
CA ASP A 83 -4.46 -15.20 -10.45
C ASP A 83 -3.28 -14.21 -10.59
N LEU A 84 -2.15 -14.52 -9.96
CA LEU A 84 -0.92 -13.77 -10.18
C LEU A 84 -0.27 -14.20 -11.50
N LEU A 85 -0.26 -13.30 -12.47
CA LEU A 85 0.52 -13.44 -13.69
C LEU A 85 1.94 -12.97 -13.44
N ILE A 86 2.87 -13.91 -13.29
CA ILE A 86 4.30 -13.61 -13.18
C ILE A 86 4.82 -13.35 -14.59
N HIS A 87 5.20 -12.11 -14.90
CA HIS A 87 5.91 -11.81 -16.13
C HIS A 87 7.35 -12.32 -16.02
N GLN A 88 7.62 -13.49 -16.61
CA GLN A 88 9.01 -13.87 -16.89
C GLN A 88 9.50 -13.03 -18.08
N PRO A 89 10.58 -12.23 -17.93
CA PRO A 89 11.20 -11.63 -19.10
C PRO A 89 11.70 -12.77 -19.99
N ASN A 90 11.24 -12.83 -21.24
CA ASN A 90 11.57 -13.88 -22.23
C ASN A 90 13.05 -14.30 -22.11
N THR A 91 13.30 -15.39 -21.39
CA THR A 91 14.50 -16.19 -21.56
C THR A 91 14.25 -17.03 -22.79
N GLU A 92 15.10 -16.83 -23.80
CA GLU A 92 15.04 -17.35 -25.17
C GLU A 92 14.40 -16.39 -26.19
N SER A 93 15.23 -15.44 -26.66
CA SER A 93 15.23 -14.97 -28.04
C SER A 93 16.60 -15.22 -28.66
#